data_AF-A0A1H8AFW2-F1
#
_entry.id   AF-A0A1H8AFW2-F1
#
_cell.length_a   1.000
_cell.length_b   1.000
_cell.length_c   1.000
_cell.angle_alpha   90.00
_cell.angle_beta   90.00
_cell.angle_gamma   90.00
#
_symmetry.space_group_name_H-M   'P 1'
#
loop_
_entity.id
_entity.type
_entity.pdbx_description
1 polymer ?
#
loop_
_entity_poly.entity_id
_entity_poly.type
_entity_poly.pdbx_seq_one_letter_code
_entity_poly.pdbx_strand_id
1 'polypeptide(L)'
;MPWNQIIEEIVGGSIDAVIKLAMIIFPLMMALEVGKDLGILDKVSDFFAPLVKIFDLPSKMSLPLLVGQIFGLAYGAGVIIQTAEEENMPKDKLVIMAIFLVVCHAVVEDTLLFVAIGGNGVIMLGSRLVLATVITYLYSRIVASKNEGLLTVNS
;
A
#
# COMPACT_ATOMS: atom_id res chain seq x y z
N MET A 1 17.96 25.18 34.51
CA MET A 1 18.05 24.31 33.32
C MET A 1 18.34 25.20 32.11
N PRO A 2 19.38 24.91 31.32
CA PRO A 2 19.70 25.70 30.13
C PRO A 2 18.73 25.31 29.01
N TRP A 3 17.56 25.96 29.01
CA TRP A 3 16.49 25.71 28.03
C TRP A 3 16.93 25.95 26.57
N ASN A 4 17.94 26.78 26.36
CA ASN A 4 18.54 27.04 25.04
C ASN A 4 19.25 25.82 24.44
N GLN A 5 19.98 25.05 25.25
CA GLN A 5 20.71 23.87 24.79
C GLN A 5 19.75 22.74 24.40
N ILE A 6 18.66 22.58 25.15
CA ILE A 6 17.62 21.59 24.86
C ILE A 6 16.93 21.91 23.52
N ILE A 7 16.63 23.18 23.26
CA ILE A 7 16.01 23.59 21.98
C ILE A 7 16.96 23.36 20.81
N GLU A 8 18.24 23.72 20.96
CA GLU A 8 19.24 23.53 19.91
C GLU A 8 19.49 22.05 19.60
N GLU A 9 19.50 21.20 20.63
CA GLU A 9 19.66 19.75 20.48
C GLU A 9 18.44 19.09 19.81
N ILE A 10 17.22 19.51 20.17
CA ILE A 10 15.99 19.01 19.54
C ILE A 10 15.90 19.45 18.07
N VAL A 11 16.16 20.73 17.79
CA VAL A 11 16.09 21.28 16.43
C VAL A 11 17.19 20.69 15.55
N GLY A 12 18.43 20.63 16.06
CA GLY A 12 19.57 20.04 15.36
C GLY A 12 19.34 18.55 15.05
N GLY A 13 18.91 17.78 16.05
CA GLY A 13 18.62 16.36 15.88
C GLY A 13 17.47 16.08 14.90
N SER A 14 16.41 16.91 14.94
CA SER A 14 15.26 16.78 14.02
C SER A 14 15.65 17.09 12.57
N ILE A 15 16.47 18.13 12.35
CA ILE A 15 16.94 18.49 11.01
C ILE A 15 17.84 17.38 10.43
N ASP A 16 18.76 16.84 11.24
CA ASP A 16 19.63 15.74 10.82
C ASP A 16 18.82 14.48 10.45
N ALA A 17 17.78 14.16 11.24
CA ALA A 17 16.87 13.06 10.93
C ALA A 17 16.12 13.28 9.60
N VAL A 18 15.58 14.47 9.36
CA VAL A 18 14.89 14.79 8.09
C VAL A 18 15.84 14.68 6.91
N ILE A 19 17.08 15.19 7.03
CA ILE A 19 18.08 15.11 5.96
C ILE A 19 18.46 13.65 5.67
N LYS A 20 18.67 12.83 6.70
CA LYS A 20 18.94 11.39 6.56
C LYS A 20 17.80 10.65 5.84
N LEU A 21 16.56 10.89 6.26
CA LEU A 21 15.39 10.30 5.61
C LEU A 21 15.26 10.76 4.16
N ALA A 22 15.42 12.05 3.88
CA ALA A 22 15.36 12.59 2.53
C ALA A 22 16.44 11.97 1.62
N MET A 23 17.66 11.80 2.10
CA MET A 23 18.74 11.14 1.36
C MET A 23 18.45 9.66 1.03
N ILE A 24 17.56 9.00 1.77
CA ILE A 24 17.16 7.61 1.50
C ILE A 24 15.94 7.58 0.56
N ILE A 25 14.93 8.40 0.84
CA ILE A 25 13.66 8.40 0.10
C ILE A 25 13.87 8.93 -1.33
N PHE A 26 14.63 10.00 -1.54
CA PHE A 26 14.80 10.59 -2.87
C PHE A 26 15.42 9.61 -3.89
N PRO A 27 16.56 8.96 -3.60
CA PRO A 27 17.12 7.95 -4.50
C PRO A 27 16.21 6.75 -4.68
N LEU A 28 15.51 6.34 -3.62
CA LEU A 28 14.55 5.23 -3.70
C LEU A 28 13.41 5.56 -4.65
N MET A 29 12.78 6.73 -4.51
CA MET A 29 11.68 7.18 -5.36
C MET A 29 12.13 7.31 -6.82
N MET A 30 13.34 7.82 -7.04
CA MET A 30 13.92 7.88 -8.39
C MET A 30 14.12 6.47 -8.98
N ALA A 31 14.64 5.52 -8.20
CA ALA A 31 14.83 4.14 -8.64
C ALA A 31 13.49 3.43 -8.93
N LEU A 32 12.48 3.67 -8.10
CA LEU A 32 11.13 3.14 -8.29
C LEU A 32 10.51 3.69 -9.58
N GLU A 33 10.59 5.01 -9.81
CA GLU A 33 10.04 5.65 -11.02
C GLU A 33 10.73 5.15 -12.29
N VAL A 34 12.06 5.01 -12.27
CA VAL A 34 12.80 4.40 -13.39
C VAL A 34 12.36 2.93 -13.61
N GLY A 35 12.16 2.17 -12.53
CA GLY A 35 11.67 0.79 -12.62
C GLY A 35 10.27 0.68 -13.24
N LYS A 36 9.41 1.67 -12.97
CA LYS A 36 8.10 1.81 -13.60
C LYS A 36 8.22 2.07 -15.10
N ASP A 37 9.05 3.03 -15.51
CA ASP A 37 9.22 3.40 -16.92
C ASP A 37 9.77 2.24 -17.78
N LEU A 38 10.51 1.32 -17.16
CA LEU A 38 11.00 0.09 -17.79
C LEU A 38 9.93 -1.00 -17.99
N GLY A 39 8.69 -0.76 -17.56
CA GLY A 39 7.58 -1.72 -17.68
C GLY A 39 7.73 -2.97 -16.80
N ILE A 40 8.57 -2.90 -15.76
CA ILE A 40 8.78 -4.02 -14.83
C ILE A 40 7.49 -4.31 -14.06
N LEU A 41 6.70 -3.27 -13.76
CA LEU A 41 5.46 -3.39 -12.99
C LEU A 41 4.40 -4.23 -13.71
N ASP A 42 4.25 -4.06 -15.02
CA ASP A 42 3.30 -4.84 -15.80
C ASP A 42 3.65 -6.32 -15.76
N LYS A 43 4.95 -6.66 -15.81
CA LYS A 43 5.44 -8.04 -15.71
C LYS A 43 5.29 -8.63 -14.31
N VAL A 44 5.40 -7.81 -13.27
CA VAL A 44 5.26 -8.25 -11.86
C VAL A 44 3.79 -8.29 -11.44
N SER A 45 2.88 -7.66 -12.18
CA SER A 45 1.44 -7.67 -11.89
C SER A 45 0.86 -9.09 -11.87
N ASP A 46 1.40 -10.00 -12.70
CA ASP A 46 1.03 -11.41 -12.73
C ASP A 46 1.36 -12.15 -11.42
N PHE A 47 2.38 -11.70 -10.68
CA PHE A 47 2.71 -12.24 -9.37
C PHE A 47 1.67 -11.83 -8.31
N PHE A 48 1.01 -10.69 -8.49
CA PHE A 48 -0.04 -10.20 -7.60
C PHE A 48 -1.44 -10.68 -7.99
N ALA A 49 -1.62 -11.21 -9.21
CA ALA A 49 -2.87 -11.84 -9.65
C ALA A 49 -3.46 -12.88 -8.67
N PRO A 50 -2.69 -13.80 -8.04
CA PRO A 50 -3.24 -14.71 -7.03
C PRO A 50 -3.75 -14.00 -5.76
N LEU A 51 -3.11 -12.90 -5.34
CA LEU A 51 -3.56 -12.12 -4.18
C LEU A 51 -4.91 -11.46 -4.46
N VAL A 52 -5.09 -10.90 -5.65
CA VAL A 52 -6.34 -10.28 -6.08
C VAL A 52 -7.48 -11.30 -6.17
N LYS A 53 -7.19 -12.52 -6.63
CA LYS A 53 -8.16 -13.64 -6.65
C LYS A 53 -8.65 -14.06 -5.26
N ILE A 54 -7.80 -14.01 -4.23
CA ILE A 54 -8.20 -14.33 -2.84
C ILE A 54 -9.33 -13.41 -2.35
N PHE A 55 -9.35 -12.16 -2.82
CA PHE A 55 -10.34 -11.17 -2.44
C PHE A 55 -11.53 -11.09 -3.42
N ASP A 56 -11.65 -12.06 -4.33
CA ASP A 56 -12.69 -12.11 -5.38
C ASP A 56 -12.69 -10.84 -6.26
N LEU A 57 -11.49 -10.30 -6.54
CA LEU A 57 -11.34 -9.11 -7.36
C LEU A 57 -10.96 -9.50 -8.81
N PRO A 58 -11.32 -8.68 -9.81
CA PRO A 58 -10.91 -8.92 -11.19
C PRO A 58 -9.40 -8.81 -11.34
N SER A 59 -8.80 -9.62 -12.22
CA SER A 59 -7.34 -9.61 -12.47
C SER A 59 -6.78 -8.23 -12.83
N LYS A 60 -7.60 -7.35 -13.42
CA LYS A 60 -7.23 -5.97 -13.75
C LYS A 60 -6.89 -5.11 -12.52
N MET A 61 -7.33 -5.50 -11.33
CA MET A 61 -6.98 -4.84 -10.07
C MET A 61 -5.57 -5.21 -9.56
N SER A 62 -4.86 -6.13 -10.21
CA SER A 62 -3.49 -6.54 -9.82
C SER A 62 -2.47 -5.43 -10.01
N LEU A 63 -2.61 -4.64 -11.08
CA LEU A 63 -1.74 -3.49 -11.31
C LEU A 63 -1.95 -2.40 -10.25
N PRO A 64 -3.16 -1.88 -9.98
CA PRO A 64 -3.36 -0.91 -8.90
C PRO A 64 -2.88 -1.39 -7.53
N LEU A 65 -3.10 -2.68 -7.21
CA LEU A 65 -2.62 -3.29 -5.98
C LEU A 65 -1.09 -3.28 -5.89
N LEU A 66 -0.41 -3.76 -6.93
CA LEU A 66 1.06 -3.78 -7.02
C LEU A 66 1.63 -2.36 -6.91
N VAL A 67 1.03 -1.43 -7.66
CA VAL A 67 1.46 -0.04 -7.70
C VAL A 67 1.33 0.60 -6.32
N GLY A 68 0.20 0.42 -5.64
CA GLY A 68 0.02 0.91 -4.27
C GLY A 68 0.99 0.26 -3.27
N GLN A 69 1.34 -1.00 -3.49
CA GLN A 69 2.27 -1.74 -2.63
C GLN A 69 3.72 -1.25 -2.78
N ILE A 70 4.13 -0.87 -3.99
CA ILE A 70 5.51 -0.47 -4.28
C ILE A 70 5.70 1.04 -4.15
N PHE A 71 4.82 1.84 -4.76
CA PHE A 71 4.92 3.31 -4.86
C PHE A 71 4.12 4.05 -3.79
N GLY A 72 3.32 3.31 -3.02
CA GLY A 72 2.52 3.87 -1.96
C GLY A 72 1.11 4.29 -2.38
N LEU A 73 0.34 4.70 -1.37
CA LEU A 73 -1.10 4.87 -1.45
C LEU A 73 -1.51 5.97 -2.43
N ALA A 74 -0.80 7.09 -2.48
CA ALA A 74 -1.15 8.22 -3.34
C ALA A 74 -1.12 7.82 -4.83
N TYR A 75 -0.05 7.14 -5.25
CA TYR A 75 0.09 6.69 -6.63
C TYR A 75 -0.85 5.51 -6.93
N GLY A 76 -0.96 4.55 -6.01
CA GLY A 76 -1.93 3.45 -6.11
C GLY A 76 -3.38 3.92 -6.24
N ALA A 77 -3.79 4.95 -5.49
CA ALA A 77 -5.14 5.51 -5.58
C ALA A 77 -5.44 6.12 -6.96
N GLY A 78 -4.45 6.78 -7.58
CA GLY A 78 -4.60 7.30 -8.95
C GLY A 78 -4.87 6.18 -9.96
N VAL A 79 -4.11 5.09 -9.87
CA VAL A 79 -4.31 3.92 -10.74
C VAL A 79 -5.63 3.20 -10.43
N ILE A 80 -6.04 3.12 -9.16
CA ILE A 80 -7.35 2.57 -8.77
C ILE A 80 -8.49 3.35 -9.42
N ILE A 81 -8.44 4.70 -9.36
CA ILE A 81 -9.48 5.55 -9.94
C ILE A 81 -9.53 5.33 -11.46
N GLN A 82 -8.38 5.29 -12.12
CA GLN A 82 -8.31 5.02 -13.56
C GLN A 82 -8.93 3.66 -13.91
N THR A 83 -8.52 2.58 -13.24
CA THR A 83 -9.08 1.24 -13.49
C THR A 83 -10.56 1.16 -13.12
N ALA A 84 -11.01 1.92 -12.12
CA ALA A 84 -12.42 1.96 -11.73
C ALA A 84 -13.31 2.56 -12.82
N GLU A 85 -12.84 3.62 -13.48
CA GLU A 85 -13.51 4.28 -14.60
C GLU A 85 -13.48 3.41 -15.87
N GLU A 86 -12.34 2.81 -16.19
CA GLU A 86 -12.17 1.95 -17.37
C GLU A 86 -13.03 0.68 -17.29
N GLU A 87 -13.12 0.06 -16.10
CA GLU A 87 -13.76 -1.24 -15.90
C GLU A 87 -15.17 -1.16 -15.30
N ASN A 88 -15.70 0.05 -15.06
CA ASN A 88 -16.98 0.27 -14.38
C ASN A 88 -17.09 -0.56 -13.08
N MET A 89 -16.05 -0.49 -12.24
CA MET A 89 -15.95 -1.33 -11.05
C MET A 89 -17.04 -1.03 -10.00
N PRO A 90 -17.68 -2.06 -9.42
CA PRO A 90 -18.59 -1.86 -8.31
C PRO A 90 -17.87 -1.30 -7.09
N LYS A 91 -18.53 -0.37 -6.39
CA LYS A 91 -17.98 0.34 -5.23
C LYS A 91 -17.47 -0.60 -4.14
N ASP A 92 -18.15 -1.73 -3.91
CA ASP A 92 -17.76 -2.74 -2.93
C ASP A 92 -16.34 -3.27 -3.16
N LYS A 93 -15.97 -3.51 -4.42
CA LYS A 93 -14.65 -4.02 -4.82
C LYS A 93 -13.56 -2.95 -4.67
N LEU A 94 -13.90 -1.69 -4.93
CA LEU A 94 -13.01 -0.54 -4.69
C LEU A 94 -12.73 -0.35 -3.19
N VAL A 95 -13.73 -0.54 -2.34
CA VAL A 95 -13.56 -0.45 -0.88
C VAL A 95 -12.68 -1.58 -0.36
N ILE A 96 -12.85 -2.82 -0.84
CA ILE A 96 -11.97 -3.95 -0.48
C ILE A 96 -10.50 -3.62 -0.83
N MET A 97 -10.27 -3.06 -2.02
CA MET A 97 -8.93 -2.63 -2.45
C MET A 97 -8.37 -1.52 -1.56
N ALA A 98 -9.18 -0.49 -1.27
CA ALA A 98 -8.78 0.63 -0.43
C ALA A 98 -8.42 0.18 0.99
N ILE A 99 -9.22 -0.73 1.59
CA ILE A 99 -8.95 -1.28 2.91
C ILE A 99 -7.60 -2.01 2.93
N PHE A 100 -7.32 -2.83 1.91
CA PHE A 100 -6.04 -3.51 1.82
C PHE A 100 -4.87 -2.52 1.79
N LEU A 101 -4.92 -1.53 0.90
CA LEU A 101 -3.84 -0.57 0.71
C LEU A 101 -3.64 0.36 1.92
N VAL A 102 -4.73 0.76 2.60
CA VAL A 102 -4.62 1.56 3.82
C VAL A 102 -3.82 0.81 4.90
N VAL A 103 -4.00 -0.51 5.02
CA VAL A 103 -3.28 -1.33 6.00
C VAL A 103 -1.88 -1.70 5.51
N CYS A 104 -1.71 -1.94 4.20
CA CYS A 104 -0.45 -2.33 3.59
C CYS A 104 -0.25 -1.57 2.28
N HIS A 105 0.60 -0.54 2.33
CA HIS A 105 1.10 0.20 1.17
C HIS A 105 2.58 0.51 1.35
N ALA A 106 3.22 0.98 0.28
CA ALA A 106 4.60 1.49 0.28
C ALA A 106 5.58 0.53 0.97
N VAL A 107 5.41 -0.77 0.77
CA VAL A 107 6.14 -1.80 1.52
C VAL A 107 7.64 -1.69 1.31
N VAL A 108 8.07 -1.26 0.12
CA VAL A 108 9.49 -1.04 -0.17
C VAL A 108 10.01 0.16 0.64
N GLU A 109 9.34 1.30 0.56
CA GLU A 109 9.71 2.53 1.26
C GLU A 109 9.71 2.36 2.78
N ASP A 110 8.60 1.89 3.35
CA ASP A 110 8.45 1.77 4.79
C ASP A 110 9.42 0.73 5.39
N THR A 111 9.69 -0.37 4.67
CA THR A 111 10.66 -1.37 5.15
C THR A 111 12.08 -0.82 5.12
N LEU A 112 12.47 -0.10 4.05
CA LEU A 112 13.81 0.48 3.95
C LEU A 112 14.03 1.58 4.97
N LEU A 113 13.04 2.44 5.18
CA LEU A 113 13.08 3.45 6.23
C LEU A 113 13.21 2.81 7.62
N PHE A 114 12.43 1.77 7.90
CA PHE A 114 12.46 1.08 9.18
C PHE A 114 13.79 0.37 9.43
N VAL A 115 14.40 -0.22 8.40
CA VAL A 115 15.74 -0.83 8.48
C VAL A 115 16.82 0.24 8.67
N ALA A 116 16.70 1.39 8.01
CA ALA A 116 17.66 2.49 8.13
C ALA A 116 17.75 3.08 9.55
N ILE A 117 16.64 3.04 10.31
CA ILE A 117 16.61 3.45 11.72
C ILE A 117 16.97 2.31 12.70
N GLY A 118 17.40 1.15 12.19
CA GLY A 118 17.85 0.00 13.00
C GLY A 118 16.75 -1.02 13.36
N GLY A 119 15.58 -0.93 12.75
CA GLY A 119 14.46 -1.85 12.95
C GLY A 119 14.57 -3.15 12.14
N ASN A 120 13.78 -4.16 12.53
CA ASN A 120 13.65 -5.41 11.78
C ASN A 120 12.54 -5.30 10.72
N GLY A 121 12.94 -5.08 9.47
CA GLY A 121 12.01 -4.95 8.34
C GLY A 121 11.13 -6.17 8.09
N VAL A 122 11.60 -7.39 8.38
CA VAL A 122 10.83 -8.63 8.14
C VAL A 122 9.63 -8.73 9.06
N ILE A 123 9.81 -8.38 10.34
CA ILE A 123 8.72 -8.40 11.33
C ILE A 123 7.68 -7.34 10.99
N MET A 124 8.15 -6.15 10.60
CA MET A 124 7.30 -5.03 10.24
C MET A 124 6.47 -5.33 8.97
N LEU A 125 7.11 -5.83 7.92
CA LEU A 125 6.43 -6.27 6.70
C LEU A 125 5.47 -7.44 6.95
N GLY A 126 5.92 -8.46 7.67
CA GLY A 126 5.12 -9.66 7.95
C GLY A 126 3.86 -9.34 8.73
N SER A 127 3.97 -8.52 9.80
CA SER A 127 2.81 -8.11 10.59
C SER A 127 1.78 -7.31 9.78
N ARG A 128 2.23 -6.38 8.93
CA ARG A 128 1.35 -5.60 8.05
C ARG A 128 0.66 -6.45 6.99
N LEU A 129 1.39 -7.36 6.35
CA LEU A 129 0.80 -8.28 5.37
C LEU A 129 -0.24 -9.17 6.01
N VAL A 130 0.06 -9.78 7.16
CA VAL A 130 -0.90 -10.61 7.90
C VAL A 130 -2.13 -9.81 8.29
N LEU A 131 -1.94 -8.61 8.86
CA LEU A 131 -3.05 -7.77 9.29
C LEU A 131 -3.93 -7.32 8.11
N ALA A 132 -3.32 -6.88 7.01
CA ALA A 132 -4.05 -6.47 5.81
C ALA A 132 -4.83 -7.64 5.20
N THR A 133 -4.20 -8.81 5.05
CA THR A 133 -4.89 -9.99 4.52
C THR A 133 -6.05 -10.39 5.41
N VAL A 134 -5.88 -10.43 6.74
CA VAL A 134 -6.95 -10.81 7.68
C VAL A 134 -8.10 -9.81 7.64
N ILE A 135 -7.83 -8.51 7.78
CA ILE A 135 -8.87 -7.47 7.80
C ILE A 135 -9.64 -7.46 6.47
N THR A 136 -8.91 -7.43 5.35
CA THR A 136 -9.54 -7.38 4.02
C THR A 136 -10.32 -8.67 3.72
N TYR A 137 -9.81 -9.84 4.14
CA TYR A 137 -10.52 -11.10 3.95
C TYR A 137 -11.83 -11.15 4.75
N LEU A 138 -11.79 -10.76 6.04
CA LEU A 138 -12.98 -10.69 6.89
C LEU A 138 -14.01 -9.71 6.33
N TYR A 139 -13.56 -8.54 5.90
CA TYR A 139 -14.44 -7.54 5.29
C TYR A 139 -15.07 -8.04 3.99
N SER A 140 -14.27 -8.65 3.09
CA SER A 140 -14.76 -9.22 1.84
C SER A 140 -15.85 -10.28 2.08
N ARG A 141 -15.68 -11.14 3.09
CA ARG A 141 -16.71 -12.13 3.48
C ARG A 141 -18.01 -11.51 3.98
N ILE A 142 -17.94 -10.45 4.79
CA ILE A 142 -19.12 -9.75 5.31
C ILE A 142 -19.89 -9.09 4.15
N VAL A 143 -19.17 -8.44 3.24
CA VAL A 143 -19.77 -7.77 2.08
C VAL A 143 -20.37 -8.78 1.10
N ALA A 144 -19.67 -9.90 0.84
CA ALA A 144 -20.20 -10.99 0.01
C ALA A 144 -21.52 -11.55 0.58
N SER A 145 -21.57 -11.80 1.90
CA SER A 145 -22.79 -12.29 2.58
C SER A 145 -23.96 -11.31 2.46
N LYS A 146 -23.69 -9.99 2.44
CA LYS A 146 -24.74 -8.97 2.32
C LYS A 146 -25.31 -8.89 0.89
N ASN A 147 -24.52 -9.15 -0.14
CA ASN A 147 -24.99 -9.20 -1.52
C ASN A 147 -25.83 -10.45 -1.82
N GLU A 148 -25.54 -11.60 -1.18
CA GLU A 148 -26.36 -12.81 -1.32
C GLU A 148 -27.76 -12.65 -0.70
N GLY A 149 -27.87 -11.95 0.43
CA GLY A 149 -29.17 -11.68 1.08
C GLY A 149 -30.09 -10.74 0.29
N LEU A 150 -29.56 -9.92 -0.61
CA LEU A 150 -30.37 -9.04 -1.48
C LEU A 150 -30.95 -9.77 -2.70
N LEU A 151 -30.33 -10.88 -3.13
CA LEU A 151 -30.83 -11.72 -4.22
C LEU A 151 -31.96 -12.66 -3.77
N THR A 152 -31.98 -13.06 -2.50
CA THR A 152 -33.05 -13.92 -1.93
C THR A 152 -34.29 -13.16 -1.47
N VAL A 153 -34.23 -11.83 -1.35
CA VAL A 153 -35.38 -10.99 -0.94
C VAL A 153 -36.14 -10.46 -2.16
N ASN A 154 -35.55 -10.54 -3.35
CA ASN A 154 -36.16 -10.08 -4.62
C ASN A 154 -36.48 -11.24 -5.58
N SER A 155 -36.61 -12.47 -5.07
CA SER A 155 -37.08 -13.66 -5.80
C SER A 155 -38.38 -14.20 -5.22
#